data_AF-A0AA95DAP0-F1
#
_entry.id   AF-A0AA95DAP0-F1
#
_cell.length_a   1.000
_cell.length_b   1.000
_cell.length_c   1.000
_cell.angle_alpha   90.00
_cell.angle_beta   90.00
_cell.angle_gamma   90.00
#
_symmetry.space_group_name_H-M   'P 1'
#
loop_
_entity.id
_entity.type
_entity.pdbx_description
1 polymer ?
#
loop_
_entity_poly.entity_id
_entity_poly.type
_entity_poly.pdbx_seq_one_letter_code
_entity_poly.pdbx_strand_id
1 'polypeptide(L)'
;MFYNDLHTFHTELKKLLEKVTSNTENLGNLQLSWCKGISGIILYLCMYDCDGNKDIISKYQEFVFNHHLKMMTGYCHGITSLLQTTVYNQNKLLMKKIQQVILACSERDDHGLLMFQGDSGKADLFDFGIGSMGVYWCLLNNKFPFDVQT
;
A
#
# COMPACT_ATOMS: atom_id res chain seq x y z
N MET A 1 12.92 -27.97 -5.40
CA MET A 1 11.60 -27.92 -6.08
C MET A 1 10.95 -26.56 -5.85
N PHE A 2 10.77 -26.12 -4.59
CA PHE A 2 10.20 -24.81 -4.22
C PHE A 2 10.80 -23.54 -4.86
N TYR A 3 12.12 -23.50 -5.13
CA TYR A 3 12.76 -22.30 -5.70
C TYR A 3 12.27 -21.97 -7.12
N ASN A 4 12.04 -22.99 -7.95
CA ASN A 4 11.54 -22.79 -9.32
C ASN A 4 10.07 -22.32 -9.30
N ASP A 5 9.28 -22.82 -8.35
CA ASP A 5 7.89 -22.43 -8.18
C ASP A 5 7.77 -20.96 -7.72
N LEU A 6 8.63 -20.54 -6.80
CA LEU A 6 8.67 -19.15 -6.31
C LEU A 6 9.16 -18.17 -7.39
N HIS A 7 10.17 -18.56 -8.18
CA HIS A 7 10.62 -17.74 -9.30
C HIS A 7 9.54 -17.58 -10.38
N THR A 8 8.78 -18.66 -10.65
CA THR A 8 7.64 -18.64 -11.58
C THR A 8 6.54 -17.72 -11.06
N PHE A 9 6.17 -17.86 -9.78
CA PHE A 9 5.19 -16.98 -9.12
C PHE A 9 5.58 -15.50 -9.19
N HIS A 10 6.84 -15.18 -8.89
CA HIS A 10 7.38 -13.82 -8.99
C HIS A 10 7.28 -13.25 -10.40
N THR A 11 7.58 -14.07 -11.40
CA THR A 11 7.52 -13.67 -12.82
C THR A 11 6.07 -13.39 -13.24
N GLU A 12 5.12 -14.23 -12.81
CA GLU A 12 3.70 -14.03 -13.10
C GLU A 12 3.12 -12.79 -12.41
N LEU A 13 3.55 -12.47 -11.18
CA LEU A 13 3.16 -11.23 -10.51
C LEU A 13 3.62 -9.97 -11.26
N LYS A 14 4.84 -9.99 -11.82
CA LYS A 14 5.34 -8.88 -12.64
C LYS A 14 4.51 -8.68 -13.90
N LYS A 15 4.17 -9.77 -14.61
CA LYS A 15 3.27 -9.72 -15.78
C LYS A 15 1.88 -9.20 -15.41
N LEU A 16 1.38 -9.57 -14.24
CA LEU A 16 0.08 -9.08 -13.75
C LEU A 16 0.09 -7.56 -13.55
N LEU A 17 1.16 -6.99 -12.98
CA LEU A 17 1.30 -5.54 -12.82
C LEU A 17 1.27 -4.81 -14.17
N GLU A 18 1.98 -5.32 -15.18
CA GLU A 18 1.95 -4.76 -16.54
C GLU A 18 0.55 -4.82 -17.15
N LYS A 19 -0.14 -5.94 -16.99
CA LYS A 19 -1.50 -6.13 -17.50
C LYS A 19 -2.53 -5.23 -16.83
N VAL A 20 -2.47 -5.05 -15.51
CA VAL A 20 -3.44 -4.22 -14.77
C VAL A 20 -3.24 -2.74 -15.08
N THR A 21 -2.01 -2.31 -15.35
CA THR A 21 -1.68 -0.91 -15.60
C THR A 21 -1.80 -0.47 -17.06
N SER A 22 -1.93 -1.42 -18.00
CA SER A 22 -2.16 -1.10 -19.42
C SER A 22 -3.61 -0.68 -19.73
N ASN A 23 -4.56 -0.92 -18.83
CA ASN A 23 -5.95 -0.48 -18.97
C ASN A 23 -6.39 0.33 -17.74
N THR A 24 -6.15 1.64 -17.81
CA THR A 24 -6.45 2.58 -16.70
C THR A 24 -7.94 2.92 -16.57
N GLU A 25 -8.77 2.66 -17.59
CA GLU A 25 -10.20 2.97 -17.57
C GLU A 25 -10.95 2.17 -16.50
N ASN A 26 -10.52 0.93 -16.23
CA ASN A 26 -11.12 0.04 -15.24
C ASN A 26 -10.45 0.11 -13.86
N LEU A 27 -9.59 1.10 -13.62
CA LEU A 27 -8.82 1.20 -12.39
C LEU A 27 -9.70 1.79 -11.26
N GLY A 28 -10.20 0.92 -10.39
CA GLY A 28 -10.93 1.28 -9.17
C GLY A 28 -10.09 1.12 -7.90
N ASN A 29 -10.69 1.40 -6.74
CA ASN A 29 -10.02 1.33 -5.45
C ASN A 29 -9.41 -0.06 -5.18
N LEU A 30 -10.15 -1.13 -5.46
CA LEU A 30 -9.69 -2.50 -5.21
C LEU A 30 -8.46 -2.87 -6.04
N GLN A 31 -8.33 -2.39 -7.27
CA GLN A 31 -7.15 -2.63 -8.11
C GLN A 31 -5.90 -1.90 -7.58
N LEU A 32 -6.06 -0.84 -6.80
CA LEU A 32 -4.98 -0.10 -6.16
C LEU A 32 -4.63 -0.64 -4.76
N SER A 33 -5.58 -1.34 -4.13
CA SER A 33 -5.56 -1.76 -2.73
C SER A 33 -4.48 -2.78 -2.35
N TRP A 34 -4.32 -3.04 -1.05
CA TRP A 34 -3.48 -4.12 -0.56
C TRP A 34 -4.08 -5.51 -0.81
N CYS A 35 -5.37 -5.71 -0.52
CA CYS A 35 -5.95 -7.06 -0.50
C CYS A 35 -6.18 -7.69 -1.88
N LYS A 36 -6.34 -6.87 -2.93
CA LYS A 36 -6.66 -7.32 -4.30
C LYS A 36 -5.84 -6.62 -5.39
N GLY A 37 -4.95 -5.72 -5.01
CA GLY A 37 -4.43 -4.72 -5.92
C GLY A 37 -2.92 -4.58 -5.93
N ILE A 38 -2.49 -3.55 -6.65
CA ILE A 38 -1.10 -3.26 -6.94
C ILE A 38 -0.29 -3.04 -5.65
N SER A 39 -0.84 -2.37 -4.64
CA SER A 39 -0.11 -2.12 -3.38
C SER A 39 0.27 -3.41 -2.65
N GLY A 40 -0.58 -4.45 -2.72
CA GLY A 40 -0.28 -5.77 -2.16
C GLY A 40 0.88 -6.46 -2.88
N ILE A 41 0.89 -6.38 -4.21
CA ILE A 41 1.97 -6.92 -5.03
C ILE A 41 3.27 -6.17 -4.78
N ILE A 42 3.25 -4.83 -4.69
CA ILE A 42 4.44 -4.04 -4.34
C ILE A 42 4.98 -4.47 -2.97
N LEU A 43 4.11 -4.61 -1.96
CA LEU A 43 4.54 -5.04 -0.63
C LEU A 43 5.20 -6.42 -0.67
N TYR A 44 4.65 -7.37 -1.43
CA TYR A 44 5.28 -8.68 -1.65
C TYR A 44 6.68 -8.53 -2.26
N LEU A 45 6.84 -7.73 -3.32
CA LEU A 45 8.13 -7.51 -3.97
C LEU A 45 9.15 -6.90 -3.00
N CYS A 46 8.71 -5.96 -2.15
CA CYS A 46 9.53 -5.37 -1.10
C CYS A 46 10.02 -6.40 -0.08
N MET A 47 9.17 -7.34 0.34
CA MET A 47 9.53 -8.36 1.35
C MET A 47 10.32 -9.54 0.76
N TYR A 48 10.20 -9.81 -0.54
CA TYR A 48 10.92 -10.87 -1.23
C TYR A 48 12.35 -10.45 -1.60
N ASP A 49 12.50 -9.34 -2.34
CA ASP A 49 13.79 -8.80 -2.75
C ASP A 49 13.62 -7.32 -3.14
N CYS A 50 13.70 -6.43 -2.15
CA CYS A 50 13.49 -5.01 -2.36
C CYS A 50 14.48 -4.41 -3.37
N ASP A 51 15.75 -4.77 -3.28
CA ASP A 51 16.82 -4.17 -4.09
C ASP A 51 16.75 -4.66 -5.55
N GLY A 52 16.55 -5.96 -5.77
CA GLY A 52 16.40 -6.52 -7.11
C GLY A 52 15.11 -6.13 -7.81
N ASN A 53 14.10 -5.63 -7.08
CA ASN A 53 12.84 -5.16 -7.66
C ASN A 53 12.66 -3.64 -7.59
N LYS A 54 13.68 -2.87 -7.22
CA LYS A 54 13.59 -1.42 -6.95
C LYS A 54 12.93 -0.59 -8.06
N ASP A 55 13.21 -0.91 -9.33
CA ASP A 55 12.71 -0.13 -10.48
C ASP A 55 11.23 -0.38 -10.70
N ILE A 56 10.80 -1.65 -10.59
CA ILE A 56 9.40 -2.05 -10.66
C ILE A 56 8.63 -1.47 -9.46
N ILE A 57 9.16 -1.61 -8.25
CA ILE A 57 8.57 -1.04 -7.03
C ILE A 57 8.35 0.46 -7.20
N SER A 58 9.38 1.21 -7.60
CA SER A 58 9.28 2.66 -7.74
C SER A 58 8.27 3.08 -8.82
N LYS A 59 8.31 2.42 -9.98
CA LYS A 59 7.35 2.66 -11.08
C LYS A 59 5.90 2.49 -10.61
N TYR A 60 5.60 1.38 -9.94
CA TYR A 60 4.23 1.08 -9.54
C TYR A 60 3.81 1.84 -8.28
N GLN A 61 4.75 2.21 -7.41
CA GLN A 61 4.50 3.14 -6.31
C GLN A 61 4.00 4.50 -6.83
N GLU A 62 4.70 5.07 -7.83
CA GLU A 62 4.28 6.31 -8.47
C GLU A 62 2.94 6.16 -9.20
N PHE A 63 2.73 5.04 -9.90
CA PHE A 63 1.46 4.76 -10.57
C PHE A 63 0.27 4.77 -9.60
N VAL A 64 0.38 4.06 -8.47
CA VAL A 64 -0.69 4.03 -7.45
C VAL A 64 -0.89 5.43 -6.87
N PHE A 65 0.20 6.13 -6.55
CA PHE A 65 0.12 7.50 -6.03
C PHE A 65 -0.58 8.45 -6.99
N ASN A 66 -0.34 8.37 -8.30
CA ASN A 66 -1.02 9.21 -9.29
C ASN A 66 -2.53 8.96 -9.37
N HIS A 67 -3.02 7.85 -8.80
CA HIS A 67 -4.43 7.49 -8.73
C HIS A 67 -5.00 7.54 -7.30
N HIS A 68 -4.28 8.15 -6.34
CA HIS A 68 -4.65 8.12 -4.92
C HIS A 68 -6.03 8.69 -4.61
N LEU A 69 -6.55 9.61 -5.43
CA LEU A 69 -7.90 10.19 -5.26
C LEU A 69 -9.02 9.15 -5.38
N LYS A 70 -8.72 7.96 -5.91
CA LYS A 70 -9.66 6.82 -5.97
C LYS A 70 -9.61 5.94 -4.72
N MET A 71 -8.77 6.27 -3.74
CA MET A 71 -8.49 5.44 -2.56
C MET A 71 -8.96 6.14 -1.28
N MET A 72 -9.35 5.32 -0.29
CA MET A 72 -9.60 5.80 1.08
C MET A 72 -8.28 5.96 1.85
N THR A 73 -8.35 6.30 3.14
CA THR A 73 -7.15 6.41 3.99
C THR A 73 -6.78 5.12 4.73
N GLY A 74 -7.71 4.19 4.93
CA GLY A 74 -7.46 2.92 5.64
C GLY A 74 -6.33 2.05 5.03
N TYR A 75 -5.92 1.00 5.74
CA TYR A 75 -4.84 0.14 5.28
C TYR A 75 -5.27 -0.76 4.11
N CYS A 76 -6.39 -1.48 4.23
CA CYS A 76 -6.78 -2.55 3.32
C CYS A 76 -7.05 -2.06 1.90
N HIS A 77 -7.90 -1.03 1.76
CA HIS A 77 -8.28 -0.41 0.48
C HIS A 77 -7.94 1.07 0.40
N GLY A 78 -6.94 1.53 1.16
CA GLY A 78 -6.56 2.93 1.15
C GLY A 78 -5.09 3.17 0.88
N ILE A 79 -4.74 4.44 0.72
CA ILE A 79 -3.39 4.90 0.38
C ILE A 79 -2.36 4.53 1.45
N THR A 80 -2.80 4.20 2.67
CA THR A 80 -1.93 3.68 3.73
C THR A 80 -1.25 2.37 3.35
N SER A 81 -1.89 1.50 2.55
CA SER A 81 -1.20 0.32 1.99
C SER A 81 0.02 0.70 1.17
N LEU A 82 -0.07 1.77 0.37
CA LEU A 82 1.04 2.27 -0.39
C LEU A 82 2.12 2.85 0.53
N LEU A 83 1.75 3.58 1.58
CA LEU A 83 2.68 4.10 2.59
C LEU A 83 3.55 2.98 3.16
N GLN A 84 2.95 1.84 3.53
CA GLN A 84 3.67 0.69 4.08
C GLN A 84 4.81 0.24 3.16
N THR A 85 4.61 0.24 1.84
CA THR A 85 5.64 -0.16 0.87
C THR A 85 6.85 0.78 0.87
N THR A 86 6.62 2.09 1.12
CA THR A 86 7.69 3.09 1.13
C THR A 86 8.65 2.92 2.30
N VAL A 87 8.20 2.29 3.37
CA VAL A 87 9.01 1.97 4.56
C VAL A 87 10.07 0.92 4.23
N TYR A 88 9.75 -0.04 3.34
CA TYR A 88 10.67 -1.11 2.96
C TYR A 88 11.80 -0.61 2.07
N ASN A 89 11.50 0.19 1.04
CA ASN A 89 12.49 0.74 0.11
C ASN A 89 13.02 2.13 0.48
N GLN A 90 12.66 2.64 1.67
CA GLN A 90 13.07 3.95 2.19
C GLN A 90 12.79 5.12 1.22
N ASN A 91 11.69 5.07 0.46
CA ASN A 91 11.31 6.14 -0.47
C ASN A 91 10.77 7.37 0.29
N LYS A 92 11.69 8.16 0.87
CA LYS A 92 11.37 9.29 1.75
C LYS A 92 10.51 10.38 1.08
N LEU A 93 10.69 10.59 -0.24
CA LEU A 93 9.93 11.60 -0.97
C LEU A 93 8.46 11.19 -1.09
N LEU A 94 8.21 9.97 -1.57
CA LEU A 94 6.85 9.46 -1.72
C LEU A 94 6.16 9.28 -0.36
N MET A 95 6.90 8.78 0.64
CA MET A 95 6.42 8.65 2.01
C MET A 95 5.84 9.98 2.54
N LYS A 96 6.57 11.09 2.39
CA LYS A 96 6.08 12.42 2.78
C LYS A 96 4.82 12.85 2.03
N LYS A 97 4.77 12.61 0.72
CA LYS A 97 3.59 12.93 -0.10
C LYS A 97 2.35 12.18 0.37
N ILE A 98 2.48 10.87 0.63
CA ILE A 98 1.38 10.03 1.11
C ILE A 98 0.95 10.47 2.51
N GLN A 99 1.90 10.73 3.42
CA GLN A 99 1.61 11.25 4.76
C GLN A 99 0.81 12.56 4.72
N GLN A 100 1.16 13.49 3.82
CA GLN A 100 0.41 14.73 3.63
C GLN A 100 -1.04 14.48 3.20
N VAL A 101 -1.26 13.55 2.26
CA VAL A 101 -2.61 13.17 1.82
C VAL A 101 -3.41 12.57 2.99
N ILE A 102 -2.83 11.61 3.71
CA ILE A 102 -3.49 10.97 4.87
C ILE A 102 -3.88 11.99 5.94
N LEU A 103 -2.97 12.90 6.30
CA LEU A 103 -3.22 13.91 7.32
C LEU A 103 -4.24 14.96 6.86
N ALA A 104 -4.25 15.35 5.58
CA ALA A 104 -5.23 16.28 5.04
C ALA A 104 -6.67 15.72 5.05
N CYS A 105 -6.82 14.40 5.02
CA CYS A 105 -8.11 13.70 5.09
C CYS A 105 -8.49 13.24 6.51
N SER A 106 -7.72 13.64 7.52
CA SER A 106 -7.95 13.24 8.92
C SER A 106 -8.80 14.25 9.67
N GLU A 107 -9.55 13.76 10.66
CA GLU A 107 -10.35 14.56 11.57
C GLU A 107 -9.90 14.30 13.01
N ARG A 108 -10.38 15.08 13.98
CA ARG A 108 -10.18 14.78 15.40
C ARG A 108 -11.49 14.37 16.03
N ASP A 109 -11.46 13.32 16.86
CA ASP A 109 -12.60 12.96 17.69
C ASP A 109 -12.74 13.88 18.92
N ASP A 110 -13.76 13.62 19.74
CA ASP A 110 -14.05 14.36 20.97
C ASP A 110 -12.93 14.27 22.04
N HIS A 111 -12.01 13.31 21.89
CA HIS A 111 -10.82 13.14 22.72
C HIS A 111 -9.56 13.77 22.10
N GLY A 112 -9.68 14.38 20.92
CA GLY A 112 -8.59 15.01 20.18
C GLY A 112 -7.69 14.01 19.43
N LEU A 113 -8.06 12.73 19.35
CA LEU A 113 -7.32 11.71 18.59
C LEU A 113 -7.52 11.90 17.09
N LEU A 114 -6.48 11.68 16.30
CA LEU A 114 -6.61 11.72 14.84
C LEU A 114 -7.37 10.49 14.35
N MET A 115 -8.43 10.73 13.60
CA MET A 115 -9.27 9.69 13.04
C MET A 115 -9.18 9.72 11.52
N PHE A 116 -9.14 8.54 10.92
CA PHE A 116 -8.92 8.36 9.49
C PHE A 116 -10.11 7.63 8.86
N GLN A 117 -10.51 8.08 7.68
CA GLN A 117 -11.64 7.52 6.96
C GLN A 117 -11.36 6.07 6.52
N GLY A 118 -12.09 5.15 7.15
CA GLY A 118 -12.16 3.74 6.78
C GLY A 118 -13.06 3.48 5.57
N ASP A 119 -13.24 2.21 5.20
CA ASP A 119 -14.04 1.81 4.02
C ASP A 119 -15.53 2.18 4.13
N SER A 120 -16.04 2.35 5.35
CA SER A 120 -17.42 2.78 5.60
C SER A 120 -17.62 4.30 5.51
N GLY A 121 -16.55 5.06 5.23
CA GLY A 121 -16.52 6.52 5.31
C GLY A 121 -16.59 7.06 6.73
N LYS A 122 -16.75 6.19 7.74
CA LYS A 122 -16.72 6.57 9.15
C LYS A 122 -15.29 6.56 9.66
N ALA A 123 -14.98 7.53 10.50
CA ALA A 123 -13.68 7.66 11.14
C ALA A 123 -13.66 6.97 12.53
N ASP A 124 -14.71 6.25 12.94
CA ASP A 124 -14.89 5.73 14.30
C ASP A 124 -14.30 4.33 14.56
N LEU A 125 -13.81 3.65 13.52
CA LEU A 125 -13.38 2.25 13.65
C LEU A 125 -11.90 2.12 14.03
N PHE A 126 -11.64 1.42 15.13
CA PHE A 126 -10.29 1.05 15.58
C PHE A 126 -9.94 -0.37 15.12
N ASP A 127 -9.66 -0.52 13.82
CA ASP A 127 -9.27 -1.77 13.17
C ASP A 127 -7.99 -1.59 12.34
N PHE A 128 -7.22 -2.65 12.14
CA PHE A 128 -5.98 -2.59 11.35
C PHE A 128 -6.26 -2.35 9.86
N GLY A 129 -7.17 -3.14 9.28
CA GLY A 129 -7.43 -3.13 7.84
C GLY A 129 -8.29 -1.95 7.43
N ILE A 130 -9.38 -1.72 8.13
CA ILE A 130 -10.43 -0.80 7.69
C ILE A 130 -10.61 0.41 8.60
N GLY A 131 -9.77 0.54 9.64
CA GLY A 131 -9.83 1.62 10.63
C GLY A 131 -8.52 2.38 10.79
N SER A 132 -8.46 3.18 11.86
CA SER A 132 -7.32 4.08 12.13
C SER A 132 -6.04 3.36 12.58
N MET A 133 -6.13 2.14 13.10
CA MET A 133 -4.97 1.43 13.70
C MET A 133 -3.89 1.12 12.65
N GLY A 134 -4.26 0.67 11.46
CA GLY A 134 -3.30 0.40 10.38
C GLY A 134 -2.67 1.68 9.83
N VAL A 135 -3.40 2.80 9.86
CA VAL A 135 -2.88 4.12 9.48
C VAL A 135 -1.80 4.56 10.47
N TYR A 136 -2.09 4.49 11.78
CA TYR A 136 -1.10 4.78 12.81
C TYR A 136 0.15 3.91 12.70
N TRP A 137 -0.04 2.61 12.49
CA TRP A 137 1.07 1.67 12.29
C TRP A 137 2.03 2.14 11.19
N CYS A 138 1.49 2.54 10.04
CA CYS A 138 2.29 2.99 8.90
C CYS A 138 2.87 4.39 9.09
N LEU A 139 2.14 5.32 9.73
CA LEU A 139 2.64 6.66 10.04
C LEU A 139 3.86 6.64 10.97
N LEU A 140 3.92 5.64 11.87
CA LEU A 140 5.07 5.37 12.73
C LEU A 140 6.23 4.66 12.00
N ASN A 141 6.08 4.39 10.70
CA ASN A 141 7.06 3.70 9.85
C ASN A 141 7.39 2.28 10.34
N ASN A 142 6.43 1.59 10.95
CA ASN A 142 6.63 0.19 11.34
C ASN A 142 6.71 -0.71 10.11
N LYS A 143 7.45 -1.81 10.22
CA LYS A 143 7.49 -2.91 9.25
C LYS A 143 6.82 -4.13 9.85
N PHE A 144 6.25 -5.00 9.01
CA PHE A 144 5.82 -6.31 9.51
C PHE A 144 7.02 -7.09 10.04
N PRO A 145 6.87 -7.83 11.15
CA PRO A 145 7.97 -8.54 11.81
C PRO A 145 8.34 -9.86 11.12
N PHE A 146 7.90 -10.09 9.89
CA PHE A 146 8.15 -11.30 9.12
C PHE A 146 8.66 -10.93 7.72
N ASP A 147 9.62 -11.71 7.24
CA ASP A 147 10.16 -11.60 5.89
C ASP A 147 9.75 -12.83 5.07
N VAL A 148 9.72 -12.68 3.74
CA VAL A 148 9.41 -13.79 2.80
C VAL A 148 10.71 -14.51 2.40
N GLN A 149 11.75 -14.46 3.24
CA GLN A 149 13.04 -15.08 2.94
C GLN A 149 12.90 -16.61 2.83
N THR A 150 13.38 -17.15 1.71
CA THR A 150 13.63 -18.58 1.49
C THR A 150 15.06 -18.95 1.83
#